data_AF-A0A2V5RA00-F1
#
_entry.id   AF-A0A2V5RA00-F1
#
_cell.length_a   1.000
_cell.length_b   1.000
_cell.length_c   1.000
_cell.angle_alpha   90.00
_cell.angle_beta   90.00
_cell.angle_gamma   90.00
#
_symmetry.space_group_name_H-M   'P 1'
#
loop_
_entity.id
_entity.type
_entity.pdbx_description
1 polymer ?
#
loop_
_entity_poly.entity_id
_entity_poly.type
_entity_poly.pdbx_seq_one_letter_code
_entity_poly.pdbx_strand_id
1 'polypeptide(L)' 'KRIGKHLELEPHKKFRRASIWVSDDAERLLLRIEAQIFIGTVFADLQSVHFDNLR' A
#
# COMPACT_ATOMS: atom_id res chain seq x y z
N LYS A 1 9.54 12.39 -6.53
CA LYS A 1 9.35 10.92 -6.63
C LYS A 1 8.94 10.63 -8.07
N ARG A 2 9.70 9.83 -8.82
CA ARG A 2 9.35 9.45 -10.20
C ARG A 2 8.64 8.10 -10.16
N ILE A 3 7.53 8.00 -10.88
CA ILE A 3 6.84 6.74 -11.14
C ILE A 3 7.26 6.33 -12.55
N GLY A 4 7.68 5.07 -12.72
CA GLY A 4 8.08 4.53 -14.02
C GLY A 4 6.90 4.44 -14.99
N LYS A 5 7.20 4.15 -16.26
CA LYS A 5 6.20 4.15 -17.34
C LYS A 5 5.13 3.07 -17.15
N HIS A 6 5.40 2.03 -16.37
CA HIS A 6 4.45 0.96 -16.06
C HIS A 6 3.84 1.09 -14.66
N LEU A 7 3.80 2.30 -14.11
CA LEU A 7 3.37 2.54 -12.73
C LEU A 7 4.25 1.84 -11.68
N GLU A 8 5.48 1.48 -12.05
CA GLU A 8 6.44 0.94 -11.10
C GLU A 8 7.03 2.04 -10.23
N LEU A 9 7.21 1.73 -8.94
CA LEU A 9 8.01 2.58 -8.07
C LEU A 9 9.48 2.38 -8.46
N GLU A 10 10.16 3.48 -8.79
CA GLU A 10 11.61 3.42 -9.00
C GLU A 10 12.29 2.87 -7.73
N PRO A 11 13.23 1.90 -7.88
CA PRO A 11 13.96 1.35 -6.74
C PRO A 11 14.59 2.46 -5.90
N HIS A 12 14.19 2.58 -4.64
CA HIS A 12 14.75 3.57 -3.73
C HIS A 12 15.84 2.93 -2.86
N LYS A 13 17.02 3.55 -2.73
CA LYS A 13 18.16 2.99 -1.97
C LYS A 13 17.84 2.59 -0.53
N LYS A 14 16.80 3.19 0.06
CA LYS A 14 16.34 2.92 1.43
C LYS A 14 15.22 1.88 1.51
N PHE A 15 14.62 1.48 0.40
CA PHE A 15 13.52 0.51 0.36
C PHE A 15 14.08 -0.91 0.25
N ARG A 16 13.65 -1.82 1.14
CA ARG A 16 14.09 -3.23 1.11
C ARG A 16 13.00 -4.15 0.58
N ARG A 17 11.81 -4.10 1.19
CA ARG A 17 10.62 -4.85 0.79
C ARG A 17 9.37 -4.19 1.34
N ALA A 18 8.22 -4.53 0.77
CA ALA A 18 6.92 -4.22 1.35
C ALA A 18 5.96 -5.38 1.15
N SER A 19 4.99 -5.47 2.06
CA SER A 19 3.84 -6.37 1.98
C SER A 19 2.58 -5.51 2.04
N ILE A 20 1.57 -5.89 1.27
CA ILE A 20 0.23 -5.32 1.34
C ILE A 20 -0.75 -6.44 1.66
N TRP A 21 -1.76 -6.12 2.47
CA TRP A 21 -2.86 -7.01 2.77
C TRP A 21 -4.09 -6.43 2.10
N VAL A 22 -4.76 -7.28 1.32
CA VAL A 22 -5.97 -6.92 0.59
C VAL A 22 -7.09 -7.82 1.10
N SER A 23 -8.29 -7.29 1.28
CA SER A 23 -9.46 -8.09 1.61
C SER A 23 -9.75 -9.11 0.51
N ASP A 24 -10.32 -10.25 0.90
CA ASP A 24 -10.71 -11.29 -0.06
C ASP A 24 -12.17 -11.14 -0.54
N ASP A 25 -12.74 -9.93 -0.43
CA ASP A 25 -14.07 -9.57 -0.95
C ASP A 25 -13.99 -8.94 -2.35
N ALA A 26 -15.14 -8.56 -2.90
CA ALA A 26 -15.26 -7.99 -4.24
C ALA A 26 -14.64 -6.59 -4.34
N GLU A 27 -14.58 -5.88 -3.21
CA GLU A 27 -14.13 -4.52 -3.07
C GLU A 27 -12.60 -4.41 -3.00
N ARG A 28 -11.89 -5.51 -2.66
CA ARG A 28 -10.42 -5.62 -2.63
C ARG A 28 -9.78 -4.45 -1.88
N LEU A 29 -10.29 -4.18 -0.69
CA LEU A 29 -9.84 -3.13 0.21
C LEU A 29 -8.41 -3.38 0.67
N LEU A 30 -7.59 -2.33 0.63
CA LEU A 30 -6.26 -2.35 1.20
C LEU A 30 -6.34 -2.21 2.73
N LEU A 31 -6.00 -3.27 3.45
CA LEU A 31 -6.16 -3.39 4.90
C LEU A 31 -4.94 -2.88 5.67
N ARG A 32 -3.74 -3.21 5.15
CA ARG A 32 -2.46 -2.84 5.75
C ARG A 32 -1.41 -2.67 4.67
N ILE A 33 -0.48 -1.75 4.91
CA ILE A 33 0.82 -1.70 4.23
C ILE A 33 1.90 -1.83 5.29
N GLU A 34 2.88 -2.68 5.05
CA GLU A 34 4.11 -2.75 5.83
C GLU A 34 5.30 -2.57 4.90
N ALA A 35 6.22 -1.67 5.23
CA ALA A 35 7.42 -1.44 4.46
C ALA A 35 8.67 -1.48 5.34
N GLN A 36 9.63 -2.31 4.94
CA GLN A 36 10.97 -2.32 5.53
C GLN A 36 11.83 -1.27 4.82
N ILE A 37 12.23 -0.24 5.57
CA ILE A 37 13.11 0.83 5.12
C ILE A 37 14.42 0.86 5.91
N PHE A 38 15.33 1.75 5.52
CA PHE A 38 16.65 1.93 6.17
C PHE A 38 16.57 2.14 7.69
N ILE A 39 15.56 2.89 8.17
CA ILE A 39 15.44 3.28 9.60
C ILE A 39 14.62 2.28 10.43
N GLY A 40 14.08 1.22 9.80
CA GLY A 40 13.22 0.25 10.47
C GLY A 40 12.00 -0.14 9.63
N THR A 41 10.95 -0.59 10.29
CA THR A 41 9.68 -0.95 9.66
C THR A 41 8.65 0.14 9.93
N VAL A 42 7.94 0.56 8.88
CA VAL A 42 6.77 1.44 8.98
C VAL A 42 5.53 0.69 8.51
N PHE A 43 4.39 0.97 9.14
CA PHE A 43 3.11 0.37 8.76
C PHE A 43 1.99 1.41 8.79
N ALA A 44 0.95 1.12 8.03
CA ALA A 44 -0.30 1.88 8.03
C ALA A 44 -1.48 0.91 7.90
N ASP A 45 -2.50 1.11 8.75
CA ASP A 45 -3.68 0.25 8.83
C ASP A 45 -4.93 1.02 8.45
N LEU A 46 -5.81 0.39 7.67
CA LEU A 46 -7.12 0.92 7.35
C LEU A 46 -7.94 1.07 8.64
N GLN A 47 -8.29 2.30 8.99
CA GLN A 47 -9.09 2.58 10.19
C GLN A 47 -10.59 2.52 9.92
N SER A 48 -11.02 3.07 8.78
CA SER A 48 -12.41 3.05 8.34
C SER A 48 -12.48 3.28 6.84
N VAL A 49 -13.54 2.76 6.23
CA VAL A 49 -13.91 3.04 4.85
C VAL A 49 -15.39 3.41 4.82
N HIS A 50 -15.74 4.41 4.02
CA HIS A 50 -17.12 4.79 3.76
C HIS A 50 -17.38 4.59 2.26
N PHE A 51 -18.43 3.86 1.93
CA PHE A 51 -18.87 3.67 0.55
C PHE A 51 -20.05 4.58 0.28
N ASP A 52 -19.87 5.48 -0.67
CA ASP A 52 -20.99 6.26 -1.19
C ASP A 52 -21.85 5.34 -2.07
N ASN A 53 -23.08 5.07 -1.65
CA ASN A 53 -24.05 4.33 -2.45
C ASN A 53 -24.45 5.17 -3.68
N LEU A 54 -23.80 4.92 -4.82
CA LEU A 54 -24.33 5.32 -6.12
C LEU A 54 -25.46 4.36 -6.47
N ARG A 55 -26.70 4.83 -6.25
CA ARG A 55 -27.94 4.16 -6.65
C ARG A 55 -27.96 3.82 -8.13
#